data_AF-A0A2V9QUG5-F1
#
_entry.id   AF-A0A2V9QUG5-F1
#
_cell.length_a   1.000
_cell.length_b   1.000
_cell.length_c   1.000
_cell.angle_alpha   90.00
_cell.angle_beta   90.00
_cell.angle_gamma   90.00
#
_symmetry.space_group_name_H-M   'P 1'
#
loop_
_entity.id
_entity.type
_entity.pdbx_description
1 polymer ?
#
loop_
_entity_poly.entity_id
_entity_poly.type
_entity_poly.pdbx_seq_one_letter_code
_entity_poly.pdbx_strand_id
1 'polypeptide(L)'
;MQFSLEPKDVVVQGWLCRVAHVDGDGYKFLADPESTVAKLRRAHTQADLFTFMQKLPETSPLYPYLFECDNLAVLPISTFDHWWSQQIGFKARNKAKQAEKKGIVVREVPFDDALVHGIWEIYNEVPVRQGRRFPHYGKSLEAVRAMSATFLDSSILIGAFDSNRLIGFIKLTMDDTRTQAGVMHILSLICYRDKAPTNALIVQAVRSCADLGIAHLVYANFAYGKKARSSLSDFKERNGFRRVDIPRYYVPLTRWGAAAFRLGLHRRFADRVPEPVAAKLRDLRNRWYQHRFHLKLESL
;
A
#
# COMPACT_ATOMS: atom_id res chain seq x y z
N MET A 1 -21.87 -5.82 -10.65
CA MET A 1 -21.19 -6.24 -11.89
C MET A 1 -20.21 -7.36 -11.49
N GLN A 2 -20.41 -8.59 -11.96
CA GLN A 2 -19.51 -9.72 -11.63
C GLN A 2 -18.20 -9.53 -12.40
N PHE A 3 -17.10 -9.35 -11.69
CA PHE A 3 -15.77 -9.27 -12.28
C PHE A 3 -15.35 -10.68 -12.74
N SER A 4 -15.42 -10.98 -14.04
CA SER A 4 -14.90 -12.22 -14.61
C SER A 4 -13.42 -12.01 -14.92
N LEU A 5 -12.55 -12.66 -14.15
CA LEU A 5 -11.11 -12.66 -14.40
C LEU A 5 -10.77 -13.45 -15.64
N GLU A 6 -10.08 -12.78 -16.56
CA GLU A 6 -9.40 -13.37 -17.69
C GLU A 6 -7.94 -13.74 -17.30
N PRO A 7 -7.30 -14.72 -17.93
CA PRO A 7 -5.91 -15.10 -17.65
C PRO A 7 -4.90 -13.94 -17.76
N LYS A 8 -5.24 -12.88 -18.51
CA LYS A 8 -4.46 -11.64 -18.66
C LYS A 8 -4.49 -10.74 -17.42
N ASP A 9 -5.44 -10.96 -16.51
CA ASP A 9 -5.60 -10.19 -15.27
C ASP A 9 -4.76 -10.79 -14.12
N VAL A 10 -3.81 -11.67 -14.45
CA VAL A 10 -2.95 -12.37 -13.49
C VAL A 10 -1.48 -12.07 -13.79
N VAL A 11 -0.78 -11.60 -12.77
CA VAL A 11 0.64 -11.27 -12.81
C VAL A 11 1.44 -12.42 -12.18
N VAL A 12 2.44 -12.92 -12.90
CA VAL A 12 3.33 -13.99 -12.43
C VAL A 12 4.68 -13.39 -12.05
N GLN A 13 5.15 -13.69 -10.84
CA GLN A 13 6.44 -13.23 -10.32
C GLN A 13 7.20 -14.36 -9.62
N GLY A 14 8.52 -14.21 -9.50
CA GLY A 14 9.37 -15.16 -8.80
C GLY A 14 10.25 -15.99 -9.74
N TRP A 15 11.38 -16.45 -9.21
CA TRP A 15 12.42 -17.15 -9.96
C TRP A 15 12.42 -18.66 -9.65
N LEU A 16 12.57 -19.05 -8.37
CA LEU A 16 12.53 -20.47 -7.96
C LEU A 16 11.11 -21.03 -7.89
N CYS A 17 10.16 -20.19 -7.51
CA CYS A 17 8.76 -20.53 -7.39
C CYS A 17 7.98 -19.38 -8.03
N ARG A 18 7.30 -19.66 -9.14
CA ARG A 18 6.52 -18.67 -9.86
C ARG A 18 5.15 -18.54 -9.21
N VAL A 19 4.89 -17.39 -8.60
CA VAL A 19 3.65 -17.10 -7.89
C VAL A 19 2.79 -16.16 -8.75
N ALA A 20 1.62 -16.65 -9.12
CA ALA A 20 0.56 -15.90 -9.79
C ALA A 20 -0.33 -15.18 -8.76
N HIS A 21 -0.68 -13.94 -9.02
CA HIS A 21 -1.66 -13.16 -8.24
C HIS A 21 -2.48 -12.28 -9.18
N VAL A 22 -3.63 -11.80 -8.71
CA VAL A 22 -4.51 -10.89 -9.47
C VAL A 22 -3.80 -9.54 -9.69
N ASP A 23 -3.96 -8.94 -10.86
CA ASP A 23 -3.53 -7.56 -11.07
C ASP A 23 -4.31 -6.61 -10.15
N GLY A 24 -3.60 -5.77 -9.42
CA GLY A 24 -4.19 -5.01 -8.31
C GLY A 24 -4.47 -5.83 -7.05
N ASP A 25 -3.75 -6.93 -6.80
CA ASP A 25 -3.79 -7.67 -5.52
C ASP A 25 -3.71 -6.71 -4.32
N GLY A 26 -4.65 -6.85 -3.38
CA GLY A 26 -4.86 -5.92 -2.27
C GLY A 26 -5.94 -4.86 -2.51
N TYR A 27 -6.34 -4.64 -3.75
CA TYR A 27 -7.38 -3.68 -4.15
C TYR A 27 -8.52 -4.36 -4.92
N LYS A 28 -8.19 -5.35 -5.76
CA LYS A 28 -9.14 -6.20 -6.48
C LYS A 28 -9.22 -7.57 -5.83
N PHE A 29 -10.44 -8.06 -5.60
CA PHE A 29 -10.71 -9.28 -4.86
C PHE A 29 -11.49 -10.28 -5.71
N LEU A 30 -11.20 -11.57 -5.53
CA LEU A 30 -11.89 -12.64 -6.23
C LEU A 30 -13.33 -12.76 -5.72
N ALA A 31 -14.30 -12.68 -6.64
CA ALA A 31 -15.68 -13.03 -6.33
C ALA A 31 -15.89 -14.56 -6.25
N ASP A 32 -15.18 -15.31 -7.10
CA ASP A 32 -15.23 -16.77 -7.15
C ASP A 32 -13.79 -17.34 -7.31
N PRO A 33 -13.12 -17.64 -6.19
CA PRO A 33 -11.78 -18.22 -6.23
C PRO A 33 -11.74 -19.62 -6.86
N GLU A 34 -12.79 -20.43 -6.72
CA GLU A 34 -12.79 -21.81 -7.23
C GLU A 34 -12.81 -21.85 -8.75
N SER A 35 -13.67 -21.05 -9.38
CA SER A 35 -13.71 -20.87 -10.82
C SER A 35 -12.40 -20.31 -11.36
N THR A 36 -11.81 -19.33 -10.66
CA THR A 36 -10.52 -18.75 -11.03
C THR A 36 -9.40 -19.80 -11.01
N VAL A 37 -9.32 -20.60 -9.95
CA VAL A 37 -8.36 -21.71 -9.84
C VAL A 37 -8.57 -22.75 -10.94
N ALA A 38 -9.82 -23.12 -11.23
CA ALA A 38 -10.14 -24.08 -12.29
C ALA A 38 -9.71 -23.57 -13.67
N LYS A 39 -9.95 -22.29 -13.98
CA LYS A 39 -9.48 -21.64 -15.22
C LYS A 39 -7.95 -21.64 -15.30
N LEU A 40 -7.26 -21.26 -14.22
CA LEU A 40 -5.79 -21.22 -14.19
C LEU A 40 -5.16 -22.61 -14.41
N ARG A 41 -5.75 -23.65 -13.84
CA ARG A 41 -5.31 -25.04 -14.06
C ARG A 41 -5.46 -25.48 -15.52
N ARG A 42 -6.53 -25.06 -16.20
CA ARG A 42 -6.78 -25.37 -17.62
C ARG A 42 -5.89 -24.56 -18.56
N ALA A 43 -5.61 -23.31 -18.21
CA ALA A 43 -4.82 -22.39 -19.02
C ALA A 43 -3.32 -22.72 -19.07
N HIS A 44 -2.86 -23.74 -18.34
CA HIS A 44 -1.44 -24.12 -18.23
C HIS A 44 -0.52 -22.91 -18.02
N THR A 45 -0.88 -22.04 -17.07
CA THR A 45 -0.05 -20.89 -16.73
C THR A 45 1.33 -21.36 -16.29
N GLN A 46 2.36 -20.58 -16.61
CA GLN A 46 3.72 -20.85 -16.16
C GLN A 46 3.91 -20.63 -14.64
N ALA A 47 2.85 -20.65 -13.84
CA ALA A 47 2.89 -20.41 -12.40
C ALA A 47 2.84 -21.73 -11.63
N ASP A 48 3.58 -21.78 -10.52
CA ASP A 48 3.64 -22.91 -9.60
C ASP A 48 2.61 -22.78 -8.47
N LEU A 49 2.40 -21.55 -8.01
CA LEU A 49 1.42 -21.19 -6.99
C LEU A 49 0.51 -20.09 -7.52
N PHE A 50 -0.76 -20.12 -7.14
CA PHE A 50 -1.67 -19.00 -7.22
C PHE A 50 -1.97 -18.47 -5.83
N THR A 51 -1.96 -17.15 -5.64
CA THR A 51 -2.27 -16.50 -4.38
C THR A 51 -3.35 -15.45 -4.54
N PHE A 52 -4.23 -15.34 -3.55
CA PHE A 52 -5.24 -14.31 -3.47
C PHE A 52 -5.56 -13.98 -2.01
N MET A 53 -5.91 -12.72 -1.76
CA MET A 53 -6.26 -12.23 -0.43
C MET A 53 -7.78 -12.30 -0.21
N GLN A 54 -8.21 -12.65 1.00
CA GLN A 54 -9.60 -12.47 1.41
C GLN A 54 -9.91 -10.97 1.58
N LYS A 55 -11.16 -10.60 1.32
CA LYS A 55 -11.65 -9.23 1.47
C LYS A 55 -12.12 -8.97 2.90
N LEU A 56 -12.08 -7.72 3.35
CA LEU A 56 -12.79 -7.29 4.56
C LEU A 56 -14.32 -7.28 4.33
N PRO A 57 -15.12 -7.45 5.40
CA PRO A 57 -14.75 -7.59 6.81
C PRO A 57 -14.42 -9.02 7.25
N GLU A 58 -14.44 -10.00 6.35
CA GLU A 58 -14.24 -11.41 6.71
C GLU A 58 -12.77 -11.66 7.10
N THR A 59 -12.54 -11.98 8.37
CA THR A 59 -11.20 -12.29 8.91
C THR A 59 -10.98 -13.77 9.16
N SER A 60 -12.06 -14.55 9.32
CA SER A 60 -11.99 -16.01 9.45
C SER A 60 -11.82 -16.65 8.07
N PRO A 61 -11.01 -17.71 7.93
CA PRO A 61 -10.83 -18.39 6.65
C PRO A 61 -12.15 -18.93 6.09
N LEU A 62 -12.51 -18.55 4.86
CA LEU A 62 -13.70 -19.02 4.14
C LEU A 62 -13.44 -20.18 3.19
N TYR A 63 -12.23 -20.30 2.65
CA TYR A 63 -11.92 -21.28 1.60
C TYR A 63 -11.06 -22.44 2.12
N PRO A 64 -11.24 -23.67 1.60
CA PRO A 64 -10.50 -24.85 2.02
C PRO A 64 -9.10 -24.94 1.39
N TYR A 65 -8.40 -23.81 1.30
CA TYR A 65 -7.02 -23.74 0.80
C TYR A 65 -6.03 -23.46 1.93
N LEU A 66 -4.76 -23.79 1.68
CA LEU A 66 -3.67 -23.38 2.55
C LEU A 66 -3.62 -21.85 2.59
N PHE A 67 -3.40 -21.27 3.77
CA PHE A 67 -3.32 -19.83 3.92
C PHE A 67 -2.23 -19.40 4.89
N GLU A 68 -1.79 -18.17 4.73
CA GLU A 68 -1.01 -17.43 5.72
C GLU A 68 -1.75 -16.13 6.06
N CYS A 69 -1.53 -15.57 7.25
CA CYS A 69 -2.16 -14.31 7.63
C CYS A 69 -1.32 -13.11 7.16
N ASP A 70 -1.91 -12.27 6.32
CA ASP A 70 -1.41 -10.92 6.05
C ASP A 70 -1.86 -9.97 7.17
N ASN A 71 -0.98 -9.09 7.63
CA ASN A 71 -1.29 -8.13 8.69
C ASN A 71 -1.68 -6.77 8.10
N LEU A 72 -2.93 -6.56 7.73
CA LEU A 72 -3.35 -5.27 7.18
C LEU A 72 -3.46 -4.20 8.27
N ALA A 73 -3.13 -2.96 7.91
CA ALA A 73 -3.44 -1.78 8.72
C ALA A 73 -4.80 -1.23 8.29
N VAL A 74 -5.82 -1.46 9.11
CA VAL A 74 -7.21 -1.13 8.78
C VAL A 74 -7.73 -0.07 9.73
N LEU A 75 -8.32 0.99 9.18
CA LEU A 75 -9.08 1.98 9.91
C LEU A 75 -10.57 1.78 9.60
N PRO A 76 -11.39 1.34 10.57
CA PRO A 76 -12.83 1.32 10.45
C PRO A 76 -13.37 2.75 10.47
N ILE A 77 -14.26 3.06 9.54
CA ILE A 77 -14.86 4.37 9.35
C ILE A 77 -16.38 4.21 9.41
N SER A 78 -17.00 4.85 10.40
CA SER A 78 -18.46 5.01 10.48
C SER A 78 -18.85 6.42 10.04
N THR A 79 -18.30 7.44 10.71
CA THR A 79 -18.37 8.85 10.34
C THR A 79 -17.03 9.53 10.56
N PHE A 80 -16.81 10.66 9.88
CA PHE A 80 -15.61 11.48 10.12
C PHE A 80 -15.52 11.93 11.59
N ASP A 81 -16.64 12.34 12.19
CA ASP A 81 -16.67 12.85 13.56
C ASP A 81 -16.34 11.77 14.60
N HIS A 82 -16.83 10.54 14.41
CA HIS A 82 -16.47 9.41 15.25
C HIS A 82 -14.96 9.16 15.21
N TRP A 83 -14.37 9.13 14.01
CA TRP A 83 -12.93 8.97 13.87
C TRP A 83 -12.16 10.10 14.58
N TRP A 84 -12.53 11.35 14.30
CA TRP A 84 -11.80 12.53 14.78
C TRP A 84 -11.88 12.69 16.31
N SER A 85 -13.06 12.45 16.89
CA SER A 85 -13.32 12.67 18.31
C SER A 85 -12.99 11.46 19.19
N GLN A 86 -13.23 10.23 18.70
CA GLN A 86 -13.17 9.01 19.53
C GLN A 86 -12.02 8.05 19.17
N GLN A 87 -11.60 7.97 17.91
CA GLN A 87 -10.59 6.97 17.50
C GLN A 87 -9.14 7.48 17.53
N ILE A 88 -8.92 8.80 17.43
CA ILE A 88 -7.58 9.39 17.44
C ILE A 88 -7.32 10.24 18.68
N GLY A 89 -6.05 10.27 19.12
CA GLY A 89 -5.61 11.08 20.25
C GLY A 89 -5.32 12.55 19.89
N PHE A 90 -5.16 13.38 20.92
CA PHE A 90 -4.82 14.81 20.79
C PHE A 90 -3.58 15.08 19.92
N LYS A 91 -2.54 14.23 20.01
CA LYS A 91 -1.32 14.36 19.22
C LYS A 91 -1.59 14.26 17.72
N ALA A 92 -2.42 13.32 17.29
CA ALA A 92 -2.76 13.13 15.88
C ALA A 92 -3.61 14.29 15.36
N ARG A 93 -4.64 14.70 16.12
CA ARG A 93 -5.44 15.90 15.81
C ARG A 93 -4.59 17.16 15.68
N ASN A 94 -3.62 17.37 16.58
CA ASN A 94 -2.74 18.52 16.50
C ASN A 94 -1.83 18.49 15.28
N LYS A 95 -1.32 17.32 14.88
CA LYS A 95 -0.53 17.19 13.65
C LYS A 95 -1.36 17.46 12.41
N ALA A 96 -2.62 17.01 12.38
CA ALA A 96 -3.56 17.36 11.33
C ALA A 96 -3.83 18.87 11.27
N LYS A 97 -4.18 19.49 12.40
CA LYS A 97 -4.40 20.94 12.50
C LYS A 97 -3.14 21.76 12.21
N GLN A 98 -1.95 21.21 12.42
CA GLN A 98 -0.68 21.88 12.14
C GLN A 98 -0.53 22.20 10.66
N ALA A 99 -0.96 21.30 9.76
CA ALA A 99 -0.88 21.51 8.32
C ALA A 99 -1.76 22.69 7.89
N GLU A 100 -3.01 22.69 8.33
CA GLU A 100 -3.97 23.78 8.09
C GLU A 100 -3.45 25.12 8.62
N LYS A 101 -2.97 25.16 9.87
CA LYS A 101 -2.36 26.37 10.47
C LYS A 101 -1.15 26.89 9.72
N LYS A 102 -0.46 26.01 8.98
CA LYS A 102 0.71 26.37 8.15
C LYS A 102 0.33 26.64 6.69
N GLY A 103 -0.96 26.82 6.40
CA GLY A 103 -1.48 27.20 5.09
C GLY A 103 -1.60 26.04 4.09
N ILE A 104 -1.50 24.78 4.55
CA ILE A 104 -1.64 23.63 3.66
C ILE A 104 -3.12 23.37 3.40
N VAL A 105 -3.49 23.40 2.12
CA VAL A 105 -4.83 23.09 1.63
C VAL A 105 -4.86 21.66 1.10
N VAL A 106 -5.83 20.86 1.54
CA VAL A 106 -6.01 19.49 1.05
C VAL A 106 -7.38 19.37 0.39
N ARG A 107 -7.42 18.76 -0.79
CA ARG A 107 -8.65 18.58 -1.56
C ARG A 107 -8.55 17.40 -2.52
N GLU A 108 -9.70 16.84 -2.88
CA GLU A 108 -9.81 15.94 -4.03
C GLU A 108 -9.48 16.68 -5.32
N VAL A 109 -8.85 15.98 -6.25
CA VAL A 109 -8.36 16.53 -7.52
C VAL A 109 -8.56 15.55 -8.67
N PRO A 110 -8.85 16.04 -9.89
CA PRO A 110 -8.92 15.17 -11.06
C PRO A 110 -7.55 14.61 -11.42
N PHE A 111 -7.52 13.51 -12.17
CA PHE A 111 -6.30 13.01 -12.79
C PHE A 111 -5.98 13.79 -14.07
N ASP A 112 -5.30 14.92 -13.92
CA ASP A 112 -4.89 15.79 -15.02
C ASP A 112 -3.36 15.90 -15.14
N ASP A 113 -2.89 16.66 -16.13
CA ASP A 113 -1.46 16.86 -16.40
C ASP A 113 -0.75 17.56 -15.24
N ALA A 114 -1.44 18.47 -14.55
CA ALA A 114 -0.89 19.20 -13.41
C ALA A 114 -0.63 18.25 -12.23
N LEU A 115 -1.57 17.35 -11.92
CA LEU A 115 -1.40 16.33 -10.90
C LEU A 115 -0.27 15.37 -11.25
N VAL A 116 -0.22 14.88 -12.50
CA VAL A 116 0.83 13.97 -12.96
C VAL A 116 2.21 14.62 -12.84
N HIS A 117 2.35 15.89 -13.23
CA HIS A 117 3.60 16.64 -13.09
C HIS A 117 3.99 16.79 -11.61
N GLY A 118 3.05 17.15 -10.74
CA GLY A 118 3.30 17.24 -9.30
C GLY A 118 3.70 15.90 -8.66
N ILE A 119 3.06 14.80 -9.04
CA ILE A 119 3.45 13.45 -8.59
C ILE A 119 4.87 13.12 -9.04
N TRP A 120 5.21 13.44 -10.29
CA TRP A 120 6.54 13.25 -10.84
C TRP A 120 7.60 14.06 -10.08
N GLU A 121 7.34 15.33 -9.75
CA GLU A 121 8.23 16.13 -8.90
C GLU A 121 8.43 15.51 -7.51
N ILE A 122 7.34 15.09 -6.86
CA ILE A 122 7.39 14.44 -5.55
C ILE A 122 8.23 13.16 -5.62
N TYR A 123 8.05 12.35 -6.67
CA TYR A 123 8.83 11.13 -6.82
C TYR A 123 10.31 11.39 -7.04
N ASN A 124 10.66 12.48 -7.72
CA ASN A 124 12.03 12.84 -8.07
C ASN A 124 12.73 13.76 -7.06
N GLU A 125 12.12 14.03 -5.89
CA GLU A 125 12.75 14.88 -4.86
C GLU A 125 14.06 14.26 -4.32
N VAL A 126 14.05 12.96 -3.98
CA VAL A 126 15.22 12.28 -3.42
C VAL A 126 15.36 10.82 -3.92
N PRO A 127 16.59 10.34 -4.18
CA PRO A 127 16.85 8.97 -4.61
C PRO A 127 16.69 7.92 -3.51
N VAL A 128 16.73 8.35 -2.25
CA VAL A 128 16.61 7.51 -1.06
C VAL A 128 15.56 8.12 -0.14
N ARG A 129 14.57 7.32 0.26
CA ARG A 129 13.50 7.69 1.21
C ARG A 129 13.47 6.68 2.34
N GLN A 130 13.50 7.14 3.60
CA GLN A 130 13.41 6.27 4.78
C GLN A 130 14.45 5.12 4.76
N GLY A 131 15.69 5.45 4.41
CA GLY A 131 16.81 4.53 4.35
C GLY A 131 16.74 3.49 3.23
N ARG A 132 15.84 3.65 2.25
CA ARG A 132 15.70 2.74 1.10
C ARG A 132 15.76 3.52 -0.21
N ARG A 133 16.40 2.95 -1.23
CA ARG A 133 16.33 3.47 -2.60
C ARG A 133 14.86 3.59 -2.99
N PHE A 134 14.48 4.75 -3.49
CA PHE A 134 13.10 5.00 -3.88
C PHE A 134 12.88 4.49 -5.31
N PRO A 135 12.01 3.48 -5.52
CA PRO A 135 11.88 2.83 -6.83
C PRO A 135 11.30 3.74 -7.92
N HIS A 136 10.64 4.84 -7.55
CA HIS A 136 10.03 5.77 -8.50
C HIS A 136 10.93 6.97 -8.82
N TYR A 137 12.10 7.09 -8.18
CA TYR A 137 13.10 8.11 -8.51
C TYR A 137 13.73 7.84 -9.88
N GLY A 138 13.86 8.88 -10.69
CA GLY A 138 14.45 8.84 -12.04
C GLY A 138 13.49 8.31 -13.12
N LYS A 139 12.21 8.08 -12.80
CA LYS A 139 11.21 7.69 -13.81
C LYS A 139 10.81 8.89 -14.67
N SER A 140 10.53 8.65 -15.95
CA SER A 140 9.99 9.68 -16.86
C SER A 140 8.56 10.08 -16.46
N LEU A 141 8.12 11.24 -16.94
CA LEU A 141 6.77 11.75 -16.69
C LEU A 141 5.70 10.78 -17.23
N GLU A 142 5.95 10.19 -18.40
CA GLU A 142 5.07 9.20 -19.05
C GLU A 142 4.97 7.91 -18.23
N ALA A 143 6.11 7.44 -17.69
CA ALA A 143 6.13 6.26 -16.83
C ALA A 143 5.35 6.52 -15.53
N VAL A 144 5.47 7.73 -14.96
CA VAL A 144 4.70 8.16 -13.79
C VAL A 144 3.21 8.30 -14.09
N ARG A 145 2.85 8.84 -15.25
CA ARG A 145 1.46 8.87 -15.74
C ARG A 145 0.89 7.46 -15.83
N ALA A 146 1.55 6.56 -16.54
CA ALA A 146 1.06 5.20 -16.76
C ALA A 146 0.82 4.44 -15.45
N MET A 147 1.76 4.50 -14.50
CA MET A 147 1.58 3.83 -13.21
C MET A 147 0.55 4.50 -12.29
N SER A 148 0.34 5.80 -12.44
CA SER A 148 -0.63 6.54 -11.63
C SER A 148 -2.04 6.44 -12.19
N ALA A 149 -2.18 6.16 -13.49
CA ALA A 149 -3.42 5.95 -14.22
C ALA A 149 -4.07 4.56 -14.02
N THR A 150 -3.46 3.68 -13.23
CA THR A 150 -4.06 2.37 -12.91
C THR A 150 -5.36 2.54 -12.11
N PHE A 151 -6.42 1.79 -12.43
CA PHE A 151 -7.68 1.79 -11.65
C PHE A 151 -8.32 3.17 -11.40
N LEU A 152 -8.24 4.11 -12.35
CA LEU A 152 -8.78 5.47 -12.18
C LEU A 152 -10.29 5.49 -11.95
N ASP A 153 -11.01 4.57 -12.59
CA ASP A 153 -12.46 4.37 -12.47
C ASP A 153 -12.91 4.03 -11.05
N SER A 154 -12.02 3.42 -10.26
CA SER A 154 -12.27 3.06 -8.86
C SER A 154 -11.30 3.77 -7.91
N SER A 155 -10.76 4.94 -8.26
CA SER A 155 -9.81 5.66 -7.42
C SER A 155 -10.23 7.09 -7.08
N ILE A 156 -9.79 7.55 -5.91
CA ILE A 156 -9.88 8.95 -5.46
C ILE A 156 -8.47 9.48 -5.33
N LEU A 157 -8.23 10.66 -5.91
CA LEU A 157 -6.96 11.35 -5.84
C LEU A 157 -7.12 12.60 -4.99
N ILE A 158 -6.23 12.76 -4.03
CA ILE A 158 -6.25 13.89 -3.10
C ILE A 158 -4.88 14.52 -3.11
N GLY A 159 -4.83 15.84 -3.33
CA GLY A 159 -3.62 16.63 -3.29
C GLY A 159 -3.51 17.48 -2.03
N ALA A 160 -2.30 17.63 -1.51
CA ALA A 160 -1.93 18.61 -0.51
C ALA A 160 -1.12 19.72 -1.17
N PHE A 161 -1.55 20.96 -0.97
CA PHE A 161 -1.04 22.12 -1.66
C PHE A 161 -0.50 23.15 -0.66
N ASP A 162 0.67 23.70 -0.97
CA ASP A 162 1.11 24.98 -0.40
C ASP A 162 0.94 26.04 -1.48
N SER A 163 -0.01 26.94 -1.27
CA SER A 163 -0.52 27.83 -2.33
C SER A 163 -0.98 27.01 -3.55
N ASN A 164 -0.33 27.16 -4.72
CA ASN A 164 -0.67 26.41 -5.95
C ASN A 164 0.23 25.19 -6.19
N ARG A 165 1.24 24.95 -5.34
CA ARG A 165 2.21 23.88 -5.53
C ARG A 165 1.73 22.60 -4.86
N LEU A 166 1.69 21.49 -5.61
CA LEU A 166 1.46 20.16 -5.03
C LEU A 166 2.68 19.74 -4.20
N ILE A 167 2.48 19.57 -2.89
CA ILE A 167 3.54 19.16 -1.95
C ILE A 167 3.33 17.73 -1.43
N GLY A 168 2.18 17.14 -1.70
CA GLY A 168 1.87 15.77 -1.33
C GLY A 168 0.62 15.27 -2.03
N PHE A 169 0.45 13.96 -2.10
CA PHE A 169 -0.75 13.35 -2.65
C PHE A 169 -1.04 12.00 -1.99
N ILE A 170 -2.30 11.60 -2.05
CA ILE A 170 -2.74 10.24 -1.77
C ILE A 170 -3.66 9.76 -2.89
N LYS A 171 -3.46 8.51 -3.30
CA LYS A 171 -4.35 7.77 -4.20
C LYS A 171 -5.00 6.65 -3.40
N LEU A 172 -6.32 6.71 -3.28
CA LEU A 172 -7.13 5.65 -2.71
C LEU A 172 -7.72 4.83 -3.85
N THR A 173 -7.69 3.52 -3.77
CA THR A 173 -8.33 2.62 -4.74
C THR A 173 -9.35 1.77 -4.01
N MET A 174 -10.62 1.92 -4.42
CA MET A 174 -11.76 1.19 -3.90
C MET A 174 -11.83 -0.20 -4.50
N ASP A 175 -12.26 -1.15 -3.69
CA ASP A 175 -12.69 -2.44 -4.19
C ASP A 175 -14.05 -2.35 -4.89
N ASP A 176 -14.40 -3.37 -5.66
CA ASP A 176 -15.60 -3.35 -6.50
C ASP A 176 -16.91 -3.27 -5.69
N THR A 177 -16.91 -3.71 -4.42
CA THR A 177 -18.08 -3.59 -3.54
C THR A 177 -18.07 -2.33 -2.66
N ARG A 178 -17.04 -1.48 -2.82
CA ARG A 178 -16.82 -0.25 -2.02
C ARG A 178 -16.85 -0.48 -0.50
N THR A 179 -16.53 -1.69 -0.07
CA THR A 179 -16.45 -2.05 1.34
C THR A 179 -15.14 -1.55 1.96
N GLN A 180 -14.09 -1.44 1.14
CA GLN A 180 -12.79 -0.95 1.54
C GLN A 180 -12.13 -0.06 0.46
N ALA A 181 -11.35 0.91 0.91
CA ALA A 181 -10.44 1.68 0.07
C ALA A 181 -9.01 1.42 0.52
N GLY A 182 -8.18 0.94 -0.40
CA GLY A 182 -6.75 0.77 -0.16
C GLY A 182 -5.98 2.05 -0.49
N VAL A 183 -5.05 2.45 0.39
CA VAL A 183 -4.06 3.48 0.08
C VAL A 183 -3.06 2.88 -0.91
N MET A 184 -3.17 3.27 -2.17
CA MET A 184 -2.27 2.84 -3.24
C MET A 184 -0.95 3.61 -3.19
N HIS A 185 -1.05 4.94 -3.20
CA HIS A 185 0.11 5.82 -3.05
C HIS A 185 -0.18 6.84 -1.95
N ILE A 186 0.78 7.13 -1.09
CA ILE A 186 0.72 8.25 -0.15
C ILE A 186 2.11 8.81 0.05
N LEU A 187 2.37 9.99 -0.49
CA LEU A 187 3.69 10.61 -0.46
C LEU A 187 3.60 12.13 -0.32
N SER A 188 4.65 12.71 0.26
CA SER A 188 4.81 14.16 0.36
C SER A 188 6.28 14.51 0.21
N LEU A 189 6.54 15.75 -0.21
CA LEU A 189 7.88 16.32 -0.22
C LEU A 189 8.46 16.29 1.20
N ILE A 190 9.69 15.81 1.33
CA ILE A 190 10.45 15.74 2.58
C ILE A 190 10.71 17.15 3.11
N CYS A 191 11.00 18.12 2.24
CA CYS A 191 11.21 19.50 2.66
C CYS A 191 9.97 20.15 3.30
N TYR A 192 8.77 19.56 3.13
CA TYR A 192 7.52 19.99 3.76
C TYR A 192 7.11 19.13 4.96
N ARG A 193 7.94 18.18 5.40
CA ARG A 193 7.61 17.24 6.50
C ARG A 193 7.27 17.96 7.80
N ASP A 194 7.89 19.10 8.06
CA ASP A 194 7.62 19.94 9.23
C ASP A 194 6.20 20.55 9.21
N LYS A 195 5.54 20.60 8.05
CA LYS A 195 4.15 21.06 7.88
C LYS A 195 3.12 19.92 7.99
N ALA A 196 3.56 18.68 8.20
CA ALA A 196 2.69 17.50 8.35
C ALA A 196 1.67 17.25 7.20
N PRO A 197 2.03 17.41 5.91
CA PRO A 197 1.11 17.22 4.78
C PRO A 197 0.50 15.82 4.73
N THR A 198 1.26 14.78 5.07
CA THR A 198 0.78 13.39 5.10
C THR A 198 -0.33 13.18 6.14
N ASN A 199 -0.31 13.87 7.28
CA ASN A 199 -1.39 13.81 8.25
C ASN A 199 -2.66 14.45 7.69
N ALA A 200 -2.54 15.58 7.01
CA ALA A 200 -3.68 16.25 6.38
C ALA A 200 -4.28 15.43 5.22
N LEU A 201 -3.45 14.73 4.45
CA LEU A 201 -3.92 13.78 3.42
C LEU A 201 -4.73 12.63 4.03
N ILE A 202 -4.32 12.08 5.18
CA ILE A 202 -5.11 11.06 5.89
C ILE A 202 -6.45 11.61 6.37
N VAL A 203 -6.48 12.84 6.90
CA VAL A 203 -7.74 13.49 7.33
C VAL A 203 -8.72 13.57 6.17
N GLN A 204 -8.28 14.08 5.02
CA GLN A 204 -9.15 14.17 3.84
C GLN A 204 -9.53 12.78 3.33
N ALA A 205 -8.61 11.80 3.34
CA ALA A 205 -8.92 10.42 2.96
C ALA A 205 -10.04 9.81 3.81
N VAL A 206 -10.01 10.02 5.14
CA VAL A 206 -11.07 9.55 6.03
C VAL A 206 -12.39 10.25 5.74
N ARG A 207 -12.36 11.57 5.46
CA ARG A 207 -13.55 12.33 5.07
C ARG A 207 -14.16 11.78 3.79
N SER A 208 -13.37 11.64 2.73
CA SER A 208 -13.81 11.08 1.45
C SER A 208 -14.39 9.67 1.61
N CYS A 209 -13.75 8.81 2.42
CA CYS A 209 -14.29 7.48 2.71
C CYS A 209 -15.63 7.54 3.46
N ALA A 210 -15.76 8.41 4.47
CA ALA A 210 -17.01 8.57 5.21
C ALA A 210 -18.14 9.08 4.31
N ASP A 211 -17.87 10.10 3.48
CA ASP A 211 -18.85 10.69 2.56
C ASP A 211 -19.34 9.69 1.50
N LEU A 212 -18.47 8.75 1.09
CA LEU A 212 -18.78 7.68 0.14
C LEU A 212 -19.34 6.40 0.80
N GLY A 213 -19.47 6.36 2.13
CA GLY A 213 -19.96 5.19 2.85
C GLY A 213 -18.99 3.99 2.86
N ILE A 214 -17.69 4.23 2.67
CA ILE A 214 -16.66 3.19 2.68
C ILE A 214 -16.25 2.87 4.11
N ALA A 215 -16.54 1.65 4.55
CA ALA A 215 -16.40 1.25 5.95
C ALA A 215 -14.94 1.02 6.41
N HIS A 216 -14.01 0.77 5.48
CA HIS A 216 -12.63 0.41 5.82
C HIS A 216 -11.60 1.15 4.95
N LEU A 217 -10.75 1.96 5.58
CA LEU A 217 -9.55 2.51 4.93
C LEU A 217 -8.35 1.59 5.26
N VAL A 218 -7.73 1.03 4.24
CA VAL A 218 -6.63 0.07 4.38
C VAL A 218 -5.31 0.72 3.96
N TYR A 219 -4.36 0.81 4.87
CA TYR A 219 -3.02 1.35 4.59
C TYR A 219 -1.99 0.23 4.52
N ALA A 220 -2.09 -0.68 3.53
CA ALA A 220 -1.15 -1.78 3.31
C ALA A 220 -0.83 -2.55 4.61
N ASN A 221 0.36 -3.17 4.70
CA ASN A 221 0.72 -4.00 5.86
C ASN A 221 1.04 -3.17 7.10
N PHE A 222 0.53 -3.56 8.26
CA PHE A 222 0.73 -2.90 9.56
C PHE A 222 2.20 -2.95 10.00
N ALA A 223 2.82 -4.12 9.88
CA ALA A 223 4.23 -4.36 10.17
C ALA A 223 4.96 -4.88 8.94
N TYR A 224 6.21 -4.45 8.77
CA TYR A 224 7.07 -4.88 7.67
C TYR A 224 8.30 -5.61 8.20
N GLY A 225 8.48 -6.85 7.75
CA GLY A 225 9.55 -7.74 8.20
C GLY A 225 9.41 -8.12 9.67
N LYS A 226 10.52 -8.45 10.34
CA LYS A 226 10.56 -8.84 11.76
C LYS A 226 10.53 -7.65 12.74
N LYS A 227 10.25 -6.43 12.25
CA LYS A 227 10.18 -5.24 13.10
C LYS A 227 8.87 -5.20 13.85
N ALA A 228 8.91 -5.44 15.16
CA ALA A 228 7.75 -5.32 16.03
C ALA A 228 7.21 -3.86 16.10
N ARG A 229 8.09 -2.85 15.96
CA ARG A 229 7.73 -1.43 15.89
C ARG A 229 8.59 -0.67 14.88
N SER A 230 7.98 0.29 14.19
CA SER A 230 8.60 1.19 13.23
C SER A 230 7.92 2.56 13.28
N SER A 231 8.57 3.60 12.77
CA SER A 231 7.95 4.94 12.66
C SER A 231 6.65 4.92 11.86
N LEU A 232 6.54 4.02 10.87
CA LEU A 232 5.34 3.83 10.06
C LEU A 232 4.21 3.14 10.83
N SER A 233 4.49 2.12 11.64
CA SER A 233 3.48 1.47 12.47
C SER A 233 2.96 2.44 13.54
N ASP A 234 3.85 3.22 14.15
CA ASP A 234 3.46 4.25 15.12
C ASP A 234 2.61 5.35 14.47
N PHE A 235 2.93 5.74 13.23
CA PHE A 235 2.11 6.69 12.46
C PHE A 235 0.70 6.13 12.21
N LYS A 236 0.61 4.86 11.81
CA LYS A 236 -0.67 4.17 11.56
C LYS A 236 -1.52 4.12 12.83
N GLU A 237 -0.94 3.63 13.92
CA GLU A 237 -1.61 3.50 15.21
C GLU A 237 -2.11 4.87 15.73
N ARG A 238 -1.29 5.92 15.63
CA ARG A 238 -1.69 7.28 16.03
C ARG A 238 -2.87 7.84 15.24
N ASN A 239 -3.02 7.44 13.98
CA ASN A 239 -4.16 7.85 13.13
C ASN A 239 -5.37 6.89 13.25
N GLY A 240 -5.32 5.92 14.18
CA GLY A 240 -6.43 5.02 14.46
C GLY A 240 -6.44 3.72 13.64
N PHE A 241 -5.42 3.48 12.80
CA PHE A 241 -5.28 2.20 12.10
C PHE A 241 -4.92 1.11 13.10
N ARG A 242 -5.63 -0.02 13.02
CA ARG A 242 -5.38 -1.22 13.81
C ARG A 242 -4.87 -2.35 12.93
N ARG A 243 -4.11 -3.27 13.54
CA ARG A 243 -3.70 -4.50 12.87
C ARG A 243 -4.91 -5.42 12.74
N VAL A 244 -5.17 -5.88 11.52
CA VAL A 244 -6.17 -6.91 11.21
C VAL A 244 -5.46 -8.00 10.42
N ASP A 245 -5.48 -9.21 10.94
CA ASP A 245 -4.91 -10.36 10.25
C ASP A 245 -5.96 -10.95 9.29
N ILE A 246 -5.62 -11.02 8.00
CA ILE A 246 -6.51 -11.45 6.91
C ILE A 246 -5.91 -12.66 6.20
N PRO A 247 -6.71 -13.71 5.90
CA PRO A 247 -6.24 -14.87 5.15
C PRO A 247 -5.77 -14.49 3.74
N ARG A 248 -4.52 -14.83 3.43
CA ARG A 248 -4.00 -14.93 2.07
C ARG A 248 -3.84 -16.40 1.72
N TYR A 249 -4.58 -16.84 0.72
CA TYR A 249 -4.63 -18.23 0.28
C TYR A 249 -3.56 -18.53 -0.74
N TYR A 250 -3.03 -19.75 -0.69
CA TYR A 250 -2.05 -20.29 -1.62
C TYR A 250 -2.56 -21.60 -2.19
N VAL A 251 -2.76 -21.61 -3.51
CA VAL A 251 -3.25 -22.77 -4.26
C VAL A 251 -2.12 -23.31 -5.12
N PRO A 252 -1.62 -24.53 -4.84
CA PRO A 252 -0.69 -25.19 -5.73
C PRO A 252 -1.31 -25.46 -7.10
N LEU A 253 -0.64 -24.95 -8.14
CA LEU A 253 -0.95 -25.25 -9.54
C LEU A 253 -0.08 -26.40 -10.06
N THR A 254 1.12 -26.58 -9.48
CA THR A 254 2.05 -27.67 -9.83
C THR A 254 2.44 -28.47 -8.58
N ARG A 255 2.96 -29.70 -8.78
CA ARG A 255 3.57 -30.50 -7.69
C ARG A 255 4.75 -29.76 -7.06
N TRP A 256 5.52 -29.04 -7.88
CA TRP A 256 6.59 -28.18 -7.39
C TRP A 256 6.05 -27.05 -6.51
N GLY A 257 4.96 -26.37 -6.91
CA GLY A 257 4.30 -25.36 -6.09
C GLY A 257 3.90 -25.87 -4.70
N ALA A 258 3.35 -27.09 -4.61
CA ALA A 258 3.00 -27.70 -3.33
C ALA A 258 4.22 -27.92 -2.43
N ALA A 259 5.34 -28.39 -3.00
CA ALA A 259 6.59 -28.54 -2.26
C ALA A 259 7.20 -27.17 -1.88
N ALA A 260 7.21 -26.22 -2.82
CA ALA A 260 7.74 -24.88 -2.65
C ALA A 260 7.02 -24.13 -1.52
N PHE A 261 5.69 -24.26 -1.42
CA PHE A 261 4.92 -23.68 -0.30
C PHE A 261 5.34 -24.27 1.04
N ARG A 262 5.45 -25.60 1.15
CA ARG A 262 5.88 -26.28 2.39
C ARG A 262 7.29 -25.89 2.82
N LEU A 263 8.17 -25.68 1.84
CA LEU A 263 9.54 -25.21 2.06
C LEU A 263 9.65 -23.69 2.24
N GLY A 264 8.52 -22.96 2.17
CA GLY A 264 8.45 -21.51 2.31
C GLY A 264 9.12 -20.72 1.18
N LEU A 265 9.35 -21.33 0.01
CA LEU A 265 10.01 -20.73 -1.18
C LEU A 265 9.21 -19.58 -1.82
N HIS A 266 7.92 -19.48 -1.50
CA HIS A 266 7.07 -18.35 -1.89
C HIS A 266 7.34 -17.08 -1.09
N ARG A 267 7.90 -17.19 0.12
CA ARG A 267 8.24 -16.03 0.97
C ARG A 267 9.47 -15.31 0.45
N ARG A 268 9.55 -14.00 0.68
CA ARG A 268 10.71 -13.21 0.26
C ARG A 268 11.95 -13.67 1.01
N PHE A 269 13.08 -13.75 0.30
CA PHE A 269 14.35 -14.16 0.90
C PHE A 269 14.72 -13.30 2.12
N ALA A 270 14.40 -12.00 2.07
CA ALA A 270 14.64 -11.07 3.17
C ALA A 270 13.95 -11.49 4.49
N ASP A 271 12.82 -12.19 4.44
CA ASP A 271 12.09 -12.62 5.64
C ASP A 271 12.77 -13.79 6.35
N ARG A 272 13.65 -14.51 5.65
CA ARG A 272 14.44 -15.62 6.20
C ARG A 272 15.65 -15.14 6.98
N VAL A 273 16.14 -13.94 6.71
CA VAL A 273 17.33 -13.39 7.37
C VAL A 273 17.00 -13.09 8.85
N PRO A 274 17.81 -13.52 9.82
CA PRO A 274 17.64 -13.15 11.23
C PRO A 274 17.74 -11.63 11.44
N GLU A 275 16.93 -11.06 12.34
CA GLU A 275 16.87 -9.61 12.55
C GLU A 275 18.22 -8.96 12.91
N PRO A 276 19.11 -9.57 13.72
CA PRO A 276 20.43 -8.97 14.01
C PRO A 276 21.30 -8.82 12.75
N VAL A 277 21.24 -9.80 11.85
CA VAL A 277 21.96 -9.78 10.57
C VAL A 277 21.33 -8.74 9.65
N ALA A 278 20.00 -8.74 9.54
CA ALA A 278 19.25 -7.78 8.75
C ALA A 278 19.51 -6.34 9.22
N ALA A 279 19.63 -6.10 10.54
CA ALA A 279 19.97 -4.80 11.11
C ALA A 279 21.36 -4.32 10.68
N LYS A 280 22.40 -5.16 10.82
CA LYS A 280 23.76 -4.84 10.36
C LYS A 280 23.83 -4.52 8.87
N LEU A 281 23.15 -5.31 8.03
CA LEU A 281 23.08 -5.07 6.59
C LEU A 281 22.37 -3.75 6.26
N ARG A 282 21.32 -3.39 7.01
CA ARG A 282 20.64 -2.10 6.86
C ARG A 282 21.58 -0.94 7.20
N ASP A 283 22.35 -1.05 8.27
CA ASP A 283 23.29 0.01 8.68
C ASP A 283 24.42 0.19 7.67
N LEU A 284 25.00 -0.91 7.16
CA LEU A 284 26.02 -0.87 6.13
C LEU A 284 25.49 -0.21 4.85
N ARG A 285 24.29 -0.60 4.42
CA ARG A 285 23.60 -0.02 3.27
C ARG A 285 23.32 1.48 3.47
N ASN A 286 22.90 1.89 4.66
CA ASN A 286 22.64 3.29 4.96
C ASN A 286 23.93 4.13 4.86
N ARG A 287 25.05 3.65 5.39
CA ARG A 287 26.36 4.33 5.25
C ARG A 287 26.79 4.43 3.79
N TRP A 288 26.59 3.37 3.01
CA TRP A 288 26.87 3.39 1.58
C TRP A 288 26.01 4.40 0.83
N TYR A 289 24.70 4.47 1.15
CA TYR A 289 23.82 5.49 0.57
C TYR A 289 24.24 6.91 0.95
N GLN A 290 24.65 7.17 2.20
CA GLN A 290 25.18 8.47 2.62
C GLN A 290 26.37 8.88 1.77
N HIS A 291 27.30 7.95 1.55
CA HIS A 291 28.50 8.20 0.77
C HIS A 291 28.19 8.41 -0.71
N ARG A 292 27.38 7.54 -1.32
CA ARG A 292 27.08 7.58 -2.77
C ARG A 292 26.21 8.76 -3.19
N PHE A 293 25.23 9.13 -2.36
CA PHE A 293 24.22 10.12 -2.71
C PHE A 293 24.37 11.44 -1.92
N HIS A 294 25.46 11.60 -1.17
CA HIS A 294 25.74 12.79 -0.33
C HIS A 294 24.54 13.22 0.54
N LEU A 295 23.83 12.23 1.11
CA LEU A 295 22.58 12.45 1.84
C LEU A 295 22.85 13.07 3.21
N LYS A 296 22.16 14.16 3.56
CA LYS A 296 22.10 14.69 4.93
C LYS A 296 21.41 13.69 5.85
N LEU A 297 21.82 13.61 7.13
CA LEU A 297 21.30 12.63 8.11
C LEU A 297 19.76 12.60 8.22
N GLU A 298 19.10 13.75 8.01
CA GLU A 298 17.65 13.92 8.13
C GLU A 298 16.83 13.34 6.94
N SER A 299 17.51 13.01 5.84
CA SER A 299 16.90 12.44 4.63
C SER A 299 16.77 10.90 4.65
N LEU A 300 17.40 10.26 5.64
CA LEU A 300 17.36 8.81 5.86
C LEU A 300 16.19 8.37 6.73
#